data_AF-A0A975A2J6-F1
#
_entry.id   AF-A0A975A2J6-F1
#
_cell.length_a   1.000
_cell.length_b   1.000
_cell.length_c   1.000
_cell.angle_alpha   90.00
_cell.angle_beta   90.00
_cell.angle_gamma   90.00
#
_symmetry.space_group_name_H-M   'P 1'
#
loop_
_entity.id
_entity.type
_entity.pdbx_description
1 polymer ?
#
loop_
_entity_poly.entity_id
_entity_poly.type
_entity_poly.pdbx_seq_one_letter_code
_entity_poly.pdbx_strand_id
1 'polypeptide(L)'
;MKNLTKVNKYFYIFLFLIMIFSIVFIVWIFLKEVNKTISVSFLVDEKKNLVLVSKNNSSYLIDEGQTVNIQIFNKTYSLKIENIKTYNNLLIVEFDGLPKNIKLIPNTKFIGTLFYGKTTFYNLLFS
;
A
#
# COMPACT_ATOMS: atom_id res chain seq x y z
N MET A 1 -16.21 -8.48 59.00
CA MET A 1 -17.35 -8.35 58.07
C MET A 1 -16.93 -7.46 56.90
N LYS A 2 -17.17 -7.91 55.66
CA LYS A 2 -16.70 -7.27 54.41
C LYS A 2 -17.23 -5.84 54.26
N ASN A 3 -16.34 -4.86 54.14
CA ASN A 3 -16.67 -3.56 53.58
C ASN A 3 -16.85 -3.73 52.06
N LEU A 4 -18.08 -3.97 51.63
CA LEU A 4 -18.46 -3.91 50.23
C LEU A 4 -18.38 -2.44 49.79
N THR A 5 -17.29 -2.09 49.11
CA THR A 5 -17.12 -0.80 48.44
C THR A 5 -18.33 -0.59 47.52
N LYS A 6 -19.26 0.29 47.91
CA LYS A 6 -20.42 0.60 47.08
C LYS A 6 -19.92 1.32 45.83
N VAL A 7 -20.04 0.64 44.68
CA VAL A 7 -19.62 1.18 43.39
C VAL A 7 -20.44 2.45 43.10
N ASN A 8 -19.74 3.54 42.82
CA ASN A 8 -20.36 4.84 42.57
C ASN A 8 -21.18 4.80 41.26
N LYS A 9 -22.35 5.42 41.21
CA LYS A 9 -23.19 5.51 39.99
C LYS A 9 -22.42 6.08 38.79
N TYR A 10 -21.49 7.01 39.03
CA TYR A 10 -20.61 7.56 38.00
C TYR A 10 -19.65 6.54 37.38
N PHE A 11 -19.28 5.48 38.12
CA PHE A 11 -18.45 4.40 37.58
C PHE A 11 -19.17 3.63 36.46
N TYR A 12 -20.47 3.36 36.62
CA TYR A 12 -21.27 2.72 35.58
C TYR A 12 -21.46 3.60 34.35
N ILE A 13 -21.65 4.91 34.54
CA ILE A 13 -21.74 5.88 33.43
C ILE A 13 -20.41 5.92 32.67
N PHE A 14 -19.29 5.94 33.39
CA PHE A 14 -17.95 5.91 32.79
C PHE A 14 -17.69 4.61 32.01
N LEU A 15 -18.08 3.46 32.58
CA LEU A 15 -17.97 2.16 31.91
C LEU A 15 -18.77 2.13 30.61
N PHE A 16 -19.99 2.66 30.63
CA PHE A 16 -20.85 2.77 29.45
C PHE A 16 -20.24 3.70 28.39
N LEU A 17 -19.63 4.81 28.80
CA LEU A 17 -18.94 5.73 27.90
C LEU A 17 -17.74 5.05 27.21
N ILE A 18 -16.92 4.32 27.97
CA ILE A 18 -15.80 3.54 27.42
C ILE A 18 -16.29 2.54 26.39
N MET A 19 -17.39 1.85 26.67
CA MET A 19 -17.96 0.87 25.74
C MET A 19 -18.34 1.53 24.41
N ILE A 20 -19.02 2.68 24.44
CA ILE A 20 -19.37 3.44 23.23
C ILE A 20 -18.10 3.86 22.48
N PHE A 21 -17.13 4.45 23.17
CA PHE A 21 -15.87 4.88 22.56
C PHE A 21 -15.11 3.72 21.93
N SER A 22 -15.10 2.56 22.57
CA SER A 22 -14.47 1.35 22.03
C SER A 22 -15.13 0.89 20.73
N ILE A 23 -16.47 0.87 20.68
CA ILE A 23 -17.21 0.51 19.46
C ILE A 23 -16.91 1.51 18.34
N VAL A 24 -16.98 2.81 18.62
CA VAL A 24 -16.68 3.86 17.63
C VAL A 24 -15.25 3.74 17.13
N PHE A 25 -14.29 3.48 18.02
CA PHE A 25 -12.89 3.32 17.65
C PHE A 25 -12.66 2.10 16.75
N ILE A 26 -13.31 0.98 17.05
CA ILE A 26 -13.24 -0.23 16.22
C ILE A 26 -13.80 0.06 14.82
N VAL A 27 -14.99 0.67 14.73
CA VAL A 27 -15.60 1.04 13.45
C VAL A 27 -14.68 1.98 12.65
N TRP A 28 -14.08 2.95 13.33
CA TRP A 28 -13.14 3.88 12.70
C TRP A 28 -11.90 3.18 12.14
N ILE A 29 -11.33 2.19 12.86
CA ILE A 29 -10.22 1.38 12.36
C ILE A 29 -10.61 0.64 11.08
N PHE A 30 -11.79 0.01 11.06
CA PHE A 30 -12.24 -0.76 9.90
C PHE A 30 -12.49 0.11 8.65
N LEU A 31 -12.95 1.35 8.85
CA LEU A 31 -13.17 2.32 7.77
C LEU A 31 -11.90 3.02 7.29
N LYS A 32 -10.81 2.95 8.05
CA LYS A 32 -9.56 3.61 7.70
C LYS A 32 -8.96 3.02 6.43
N GLU A 33 -8.66 3.90 5.48
CA GLU A 33 -7.95 3.53 4.25
C GLU A 33 -6.49 3.16 4.54
N VAL A 34 -6.04 2.09 3.90
CA VAL A 34 -4.67 1.62 3.86
C VAL A 34 -4.23 1.40 2.42
N ASN A 35 -2.93 1.57 2.16
CA ASN A 35 -2.40 1.45 0.82
C ASN A 35 -2.29 -0.03 0.42
N LYS A 36 -2.79 -0.38 -0.75
CA LYS A 36 -2.52 -1.69 -1.37
C LYS A 36 -1.11 -1.68 -1.97
N THR A 37 -0.31 -2.65 -1.58
CA THR A 37 1.07 -2.80 -2.03
C THR A 37 1.32 -4.16 -2.64
N ILE A 38 2.26 -4.22 -3.58
CA ILE A 38 2.75 -5.48 -4.16
C ILE A 38 4.27 -5.41 -4.29
N SER A 39 4.94 -6.51 -3.94
CA SER A 39 6.37 -6.68 -4.17
C SER A 39 6.60 -7.00 -5.63
N VAL A 40 7.43 -6.19 -6.29
CA VAL A 40 7.71 -6.30 -7.73
C VAL A 40 9.20 -6.24 -7.97
N SER A 41 9.65 -6.94 -9.01
CA SER A 41 11.02 -6.86 -9.46
C SER A 41 11.15 -5.77 -10.51
N PHE A 42 12.10 -4.87 -10.30
CA PHE A 42 12.45 -3.85 -11.27
C PHE A 42 13.74 -4.24 -11.98
N LEU A 43 13.78 -3.94 -13.26
CA LEU A 43 14.91 -4.16 -14.14
C LEU A 43 15.29 -2.81 -14.75
N VAL A 44 16.55 -2.43 -14.62
CA VAL A 44 17.06 -1.20 -15.23
C VAL A 44 17.63 -1.56 -16.59
N ASP A 45 17.04 -1.02 -17.65
CA ASP A 45 17.55 -1.18 -19.02
C ASP A 45 18.84 -0.37 -19.23
N GLU A 46 19.56 -0.64 -20.32
CA GLU A 46 20.81 0.06 -20.70
C GLU A 46 20.63 1.57 -20.84
N LYS A 47 19.44 1.99 -21.25
CA LYS A 47 19.03 3.41 -21.33
C LYS A 47 18.69 4.03 -19.98
N LYS A 48 18.87 3.30 -18.87
CA LYS A 48 18.45 3.64 -17.50
C LYS A 48 16.93 3.78 -17.34
N ASN A 49 16.16 3.19 -18.24
CA ASN A 49 14.72 3.10 -18.08
C ASN A 49 14.40 2.04 -17.03
N LEU A 50 13.42 2.33 -16.19
CA LEU A 50 12.98 1.41 -15.15
C LEU A 50 11.84 0.59 -15.70
N VAL A 51 12.02 -0.72 -15.70
CA VAL A 51 11.06 -1.68 -16.20
C VAL A 51 10.55 -2.51 -15.04
N LEU A 52 9.26 -2.44 -14.76
CA LEU A 52 8.64 -3.35 -13.80
C LEU A 52 8.45 -4.70 -14.47
N VAL A 53 8.88 -5.78 -13.82
CA VAL A 53 8.66 -7.16 -14.24
C VAL A 53 7.84 -7.86 -13.14
N SER A 54 6.57 -8.11 -13.41
CA SER A 54 5.67 -8.84 -12.50
C SER A 54 4.95 -9.98 -13.21
N LYS A 55 4.42 -10.94 -12.44
CA LYS A 55 3.55 -11.99 -12.98
C LYS A 55 2.25 -11.36 -13.50
N ASN A 56 1.74 -11.87 -14.63
CA ASN A 56 0.58 -11.35 -15.37
C ASN A 56 -0.69 -11.13 -14.52
N ASN A 57 -0.85 -11.86 -13.41
CA ASN A 57 -1.94 -11.66 -12.45
C ASN A 57 -1.92 -10.29 -11.75
N SER A 58 -1.03 -9.37 -12.13
CA SER A 58 -0.98 -8.00 -11.63
C SER A 58 -1.37 -6.97 -12.69
N SER A 59 -1.67 -7.40 -13.92
CA SER A 59 -1.99 -6.51 -15.05
C SER A 59 -3.25 -5.69 -14.85
N TYR A 60 -4.24 -6.26 -14.17
CA TYR A 60 -5.49 -5.57 -13.83
C TYR A 60 -5.35 -4.56 -12.68
N LEU A 61 -4.16 -4.41 -12.08
CA LEU A 61 -3.94 -3.55 -10.93
C LEU A 61 -3.43 -2.16 -11.31
N ILE A 62 -2.95 -1.97 -12.54
CA ILE A 62 -2.30 -0.75 -12.99
C ILE A 62 -2.67 -0.45 -14.44
N ASP A 63 -2.92 0.82 -14.73
CA ASP A 63 -3.32 1.30 -16.06
C ASP A 63 -2.28 2.25 -16.67
N GLU A 64 -2.24 2.32 -18.00
CA GLU A 64 -1.43 3.30 -18.72
C GLU A 64 -1.85 4.73 -18.36
N GLY A 65 -0.87 5.61 -18.18
CA GLY A 65 -1.09 6.99 -17.76
C GLY A 65 -1.34 7.18 -16.26
N GLN A 66 -1.51 6.11 -15.48
CA GLN A 66 -1.67 6.18 -14.03
C GLN A 66 -0.37 6.58 -13.34
N THR A 67 -0.47 7.45 -12.33
CA THR A 67 0.64 7.73 -11.41
C THR A 67 0.63 6.71 -10.28
N VAL A 68 1.71 5.95 -10.14
CA VAL A 68 1.91 4.99 -9.06
C VAL A 68 3.07 5.43 -8.17
N ASN A 69 3.00 5.07 -6.89
CA ASN A 69 4.13 5.27 -5.99
C ASN A 69 4.97 4.00 -5.96
N ILE A 70 6.28 4.16 -6.08
CA ILE A 70 7.24 3.07 -6.03
C ILE A 70 8.26 3.36 -4.93
N GLN A 71 8.47 2.39 -4.05
CA GLN A 71 9.51 2.46 -3.04
C GLN A 71 10.75 1.71 -3.49
N ILE A 72 11.87 2.43 -3.59
CA ILE A 72 13.18 1.94 -4.00
C ILE A 72 14.22 2.51 -3.04
N PHE A 73 15.08 1.65 -2.47
CA PHE A 73 16.13 2.07 -1.51
C PHE A 73 15.58 2.96 -0.37
N ASN A 74 14.46 2.56 0.24
CA ASN A 74 13.74 3.30 1.30
C ASN A 74 13.23 4.70 0.90
N LYS A 75 13.25 5.07 -0.38
CA LYS A 75 12.67 6.31 -0.88
C LYS A 75 11.46 6.00 -1.75
N THR A 76 10.42 6.80 -1.58
CA THR A 76 9.20 6.70 -2.36
C THR A 76 9.23 7.71 -3.50
N TYR A 77 8.93 7.25 -4.71
CA TYR A 77 8.88 8.05 -5.91
C TYR A 77 7.51 7.90 -6.57
N SER A 78 6.90 9.01 -6.95
CA SER A 78 5.69 9.03 -7.77
C SER A 78 6.10 9.02 -9.23
N LEU A 79 5.77 7.94 -9.94
CA LEU A 79 6.13 7.75 -11.35
C LEU A 79 4.87 7.53 -12.16
N LYS A 80 4.80 8.14 -13.34
CA LYS A 80 3.69 7.93 -14.26
C LYS A 80 4.00 6.74 -15.16
N ILE A 81 3.02 5.86 -15.34
CA ILE A 81 3.13 4.75 -16.28
C ILE A 81 2.98 5.29 -17.69
N GLU A 82 3.99 5.07 -18.52
CA GLU A 82 3.99 5.48 -19.93
C GLU A 82 3.38 4.38 -20.81
N ASN A 83 3.78 3.13 -20.57
CA ASN A 83 3.41 2.00 -21.42
C ASN A 83 3.37 0.70 -20.60
N ILE A 84 2.40 -0.17 -20.88
CA ILE A 84 2.30 -1.50 -20.29
C ILE A 84 2.30 -2.55 -21.41
N LYS A 85 3.33 -3.40 -21.42
CA LYS A 85 3.44 -4.53 -22.35
C LYS A 85 3.36 -5.84 -21.59
N THR A 86 2.69 -6.83 -22.16
CA THR A 86 2.67 -8.19 -21.61
C THR A 86 3.43 -9.12 -22.54
N TYR A 87 4.45 -9.81 -22.02
CA TYR A 87 5.26 -10.76 -22.77
C TYR A 87 5.48 -12.03 -21.96
N ASN A 88 5.16 -13.21 -22.52
CA ASN A 88 5.37 -14.52 -21.86
C ASN A 88 4.91 -14.57 -20.40
N ASN A 89 3.70 -14.07 -20.11
CA ASN A 89 3.11 -14.03 -18.77
C ASN A 89 3.85 -13.13 -17.76
N LEU A 90 4.73 -12.26 -18.26
CA LEU A 90 5.37 -11.17 -17.54
C LEU A 90 4.76 -9.86 -17.99
N LEU A 91 4.47 -9.01 -17.02
CA LEU A 91 4.05 -7.64 -17.23
C LEU A 91 5.29 -6.74 -17.17
N ILE A 92 5.49 -5.97 -18.24
CA ILE A 92 6.58 -5.03 -18.48
C ILE A 92 5.98 -3.63 -18.43
N VAL A 93 6.33 -2.83 -17.43
CA VAL A 93 5.85 -1.45 -17.28
C VAL A 93 7.00 -0.50 -17.50
N GLU A 94 6.82 0.44 -18.43
CA GLU A 94 7.74 1.54 -18.69
C GLU A 94 7.20 2.80 -18.00
N PHE A 95 8.08 3.53 -17.30
CA PHE A 95 7.71 4.75 -16.56
C PHE A 95 8.24 5.99 -17.27
N ASP A 96 7.40 7.02 -17.33
CA ASP A 96 7.76 8.33 -17.86
C ASP A 96 8.62 9.08 -16.84
N GLY A 97 9.86 9.37 -17.23
CA GLY A 97 10.77 10.27 -16.51
C GLY A 97 11.14 9.83 -15.10
N LEU A 98 12.32 9.24 -14.95
CA LEU A 98 12.88 8.97 -13.62
C LEU A 98 13.43 10.25 -12.98
N PRO A 99 13.14 10.52 -11.70
CA PRO A 99 13.69 11.70 -11.04
C PRO A 99 15.22 11.59 -10.95
N LYS A 100 15.90 12.69 -11.26
CA LYS A 100 17.37 12.78 -11.44
C LYS A 100 18.19 12.34 -10.20
N ASN A 101 17.54 12.24 -9.05
CA ASN A 101 18.13 11.80 -7.79
C ASN A 101 18.20 10.27 -7.64
N ILE A 102 17.57 9.50 -8.53
CA ILE A 102 17.69 8.04 -8.55
C ILE A 102 18.96 7.67 -9.31
N LYS A 103 19.97 7.16 -8.59
CA LYS A 103 21.14 6.53 -9.21
C LYS A 103 20.79 5.10 -9.60
N LEU A 104 20.26 4.92 -10.80
CA LEU A 104 20.06 3.60 -11.40
C LEU A 104 21.34 3.10 -12.04
N ILE A 105 21.72 1.86 -11.70
CA ILE A 105 22.82 1.15 -12.34
C ILE A 105 22.23 0.32 -13.48
N PRO A 106 22.70 0.50 -14.74
CA PRO A 106 22.20 -0.28 -15.88
C PRO A 106 22.33 -1.79 -15.65
N ASN A 107 21.43 -2.57 -16.26
CA ASN A 107 21.42 -4.04 -16.21
C ASN A 107 21.34 -4.62 -14.78
N THR A 108 20.80 -3.86 -13.83
CA THR A 108 20.57 -4.35 -12.47
C THR A 108 19.12 -4.73 -12.24
N LYS A 109 18.93 -5.73 -11.38
CA LYS A 109 17.64 -6.15 -10.85
C LYS A 109 17.57 -5.79 -9.38
N PHE A 110 16.45 -5.22 -8.95
CA PHE A 110 16.18 -5.00 -7.54
C PHE A 110 14.70 -5.23 -7.23
N ILE A 111 14.42 -5.51 -5.96
CA ILE A 111 13.07 -5.69 -5.46
C ILE A 111 12.60 -4.34 -4.92
N GLY A 112 11.40 -3.93 -5.31
CA GLY A 112 10.75 -2.75 -4.77
C GLY A 112 9.28 -3.01 -4.47
N THR A 113 8.65 -2.00 -3.87
CA THR A 113 7.23 -2.06 -3.51
C THR A 113 6.47 -1.09 -4.39
N LEU A 114 5.46 -1.59 -5.11
CA LEU A 114 4.54 -0.77 -5.88
C LEU A 114 3.25 -0.56 -5.07
N PHE A 115 2.82 0.70 -4.99
CA PHE A 115 1.57 1.13 -4.35
C PHE A 115 0.58 1.47 -5.46
N TYR A 116 -0.42 0.60 -5.67
CA TYR A 116 -1.35 0.71 -6.80
C TYR A 116 -2.74 1.25 -6.42
N GLY A 117 -3.03 1.40 -5.13
CA GLY A 117 -4.33 1.92 -4.71
C GLY A 117 -4.50 1.96 -3.21
N LYS A 118 -5.74 2.23 -2.79
CA LYS A 118 -6.15 2.21 -1.40
C LYS A 118 -7.29 1.21 -1.18
N THR A 119 -7.40 0.73 0.04
CA THR A 119 -8.46 -0.19 0.47
C THR A 119 -8.77 0.05 1.93
N THR A 120 -9.93 -0.37 2.40
CA THR A 120 -10.23 -0.35 3.83
C THR A 120 -9.68 -1.61 4.51
N PHE A 121 -9.41 -1.53 5.80
CA PHE A 121 -9.08 -2.71 6.62
C PHE A 121 -10.17 -3.78 6.54
N TYR A 122 -11.43 -3.36 6.46
CA TYR A 122 -12.55 -4.27 6.27
C TYR A 122 -12.40 -5.10 4.98
N ASN A 123 -12.16 -4.45 3.84
CA ASN A 123 -12.02 -5.16 2.56
C ASN A 123 -10.78 -6.08 2.56
N LEU A 124 -9.70 -5.71 3.25
CA LEU A 124 -8.51 -6.58 3.34
C LEU A 124 -8.75 -7.88 4.09
N LEU A 125 -9.62 -7.88 5.10
CA LEU A 125 -9.87 -9.06 5.94
C LEU A 125 -11.00 -9.94 5.41
N PHE A 126 -11.92 -9.36 4.63
CA PHE A 126 -13.18 -10.01 4.26
C PHE A 126 -13.47 -10.07 2.75
N SER A 127 -12.57 -9.59 1.86
CA SER A 127 -12.66 -9.80 0.40
C SER A 127 -11.62 -10.79 -0.09
#